data_AF-A4ZWB4-F1
#
_entry.id   AF-A4ZWB4-F1
#
_cell.length_a   1.000
_cell.length_b   1.000
_cell.length_c   1.000
_cell.angle_alpha   90.00
_cell.angle_beta   90.00
_cell.angle_gamma   90.00
#
_symmetry.space_group_name_H-M   'P 1'
#
loop_
_entity.id
_entity.type
_entity.pdbx_description
1 polymer ?
#
loop_
_entity_poly.entity_id
_entity_poly.type
_entity_poly.pdbx_seq_one_letter_code
_entity_poly.pdbx_strand_id
1 'polypeptide(L)'
;MLYLENNAQTQFSEPQYTNLGLLNSMDQQIQNGSSSTSPYNTDHAQNSVTAPSPYAQPSSTFDALSPSPAIPSNTDYPGPHSFDVSFQQSSTAKSATWTYSTELKKLYCQIAKTCPIQIKVMTPPPQGAVIRAMPVYKKAEHVTEVVKRCPNHELSREFNEGQIAPPSHLIRVEGNSHAQYVEDPITGRQSVLVPYEPPQVGTEFTTVLYNFMCNSSCVGGMNRRPILI
;
A
#
# COMPACT_ATOMS: atom_id res chain seq x y z
N MET A 1 1.21 -7.90 3.20
CA MET A 1 2.27 -8.29 4.13
C MET A 1 1.72 -8.56 5.51
N LEU A 2 1.86 -9.80 5.96
CA LEU A 2 1.67 -10.25 7.34
C LEU A 2 3.05 -10.34 7.99
N TYR A 3 3.27 -9.55 9.02
CA TYR A 3 4.53 -9.57 9.74
C TYR A 3 4.33 -9.17 11.20
N LEU A 4 5.32 -9.54 12.01
CA LEU A 4 5.37 -9.25 13.43
C LEU A 4 6.25 -8.01 13.67
N GLU A 5 5.70 -6.98 14.31
CA GLU A 5 6.44 -5.79 14.73
C GLU A 5 6.70 -5.82 16.23
N ASN A 6 7.93 -5.50 16.62
CA ASN A 6 8.27 -5.21 18.00
C ASN A 6 7.98 -3.72 18.25
N ASN A 7 7.11 -3.42 19.20
CA ASN A 7 6.77 -2.04 19.54
C ASN A 7 7.91 -1.40 20.35
N ALA A 8 8.96 -0.95 19.67
CA ALA A 8 9.90 0.02 20.22
C ALA A 8 9.43 1.40 19.77
N GLN A 9 8.97 2.23 20.70
CA GLN A 9 8.63 3.63 20.45
C GLN A 9 9.85 4.36 19.87
N THR A 10 9.91 4.54 18.56
CA THR A 10 10.91 5.40 17.92
C THR A 10 10.51 6.86 18.09
N GLN A 11 11.18 7.55 19.01
CA GLN A 11 11.21 9.02 19.04
C GLN A 11 11.89 9.51 17.75
N PHE A 12 11.15 10.22 16.90
CA PHE A 12 11.70 10.93 15.76
C PHE A 12 12.53 12.12 16.24
N SER A 13 13.82 12.13 15.92
CA SER A 13 14.66 13.34 15.98
C SER A 13 14.72 13.96 14.57
N GLU A 14 14.26 15.20 14.42
CA GLU A 14 14.37 15.98 13.17
C GLU A 14 15.83 16.19 12.75
N PRO A 15 16.16 16.13 11.45
CA PRO A 15 17.43 16.64 10.96
C PRO A 15 17.35 18.15 10.65
N GLN A 16 18.27 18.93 11.24
CA GLN A 16 18.49 20.33 10.89
C GLN A 16 19.08 20.45 9.48
N TYR A 17 18.45 21.24 8.60
CA TYR A 17 18.96 21.57 7.27
C TYR A 17 20.08 22.62 7.35
N THR A 18 21.27 22.29 6.84
CA THR A 18 22.32 23.27 6.54
C THR A 18 22.12 23.84 5.13
N ASN A 19 21.97 25.16 5.08
CA ASN A 19 21.80 26.00 3.90
C ASN A 19 23.14 26.12 3.14
N LEU A 20 23.21 25.72 1.87
CA LEU A 20 24.38 25.94 1.02
C LEU A 20 24.06 27.01 -0.03
N GLY A 21 24.68 28.17 0.14
CA GLY A 21 24.43 29.38 -0.63
C GLY A 21 24.88 29.32 -2.09
N LEU A 22 24.16 30.08 -2.92
CA LEU A 22 24.51 30.44 -4.28
C LEU A 22 25.83 31.22 -4.34
N LEU A 23 26.68 30.89 -5.31
CA LEU A 23 27.62 31.85 -5.90
C LEU A 23 27.63 31.69 -7.43
N ASN A 24 27.02 32.68 -8.09
CA ASN A 24 27.28 33.03 -9.49
C ASN A 24 28.68 33.66 -9.59
N SER A 25 29.45 33.30 -10.62
CA SER A 25 30.57 34.11 -11.10
C SER A 25 30.61 34.07 -12.63
N MET A 26 30.52 35.26 -13.21
CA MET A 26 30.81 35.58 -14.62
C MET A 26 32.34 35.49 -14.84
N ASP A 27 32.82 35.08 -16.02
CA ASP A 27 33.21 36.02 -17.08
C ASP A 27 33.86 35.33 -18.32
N GLN A 28 33.71 36.01 -19.46
CA GLN A 28 34.56 36.06 -20.66
C GLN A 28 34.85 34.79 -21.51
N GLN A 29 34.32 34.80 -22.76
CA GLN A 29 35.13 35.09 -23.95
C GLN A 29 34.25 35.26 -25.22
N ILE A 30 34.43 36.39 -25.89
CA ILE A 30 33.82 36.76 -27.18
C ILE A 30 34.79 36.39 -28.32
N GLN A 31 34.29 35.80 -29.40
CA GLN A 31 34.84 35.97 -30.74
C GLN A 31 33.71 35.95 -31.78
N ASN A 32 33.73 36.94 -32.67
CA ASN A 32 32.70 37.27 -33.66
C ASN A 32 33.28 37.13 -35.09
N GLY A 33 32.43 36.83 -36.07
CA GLY A 33 32.71 36.75 -37.51
C GLY A 33 32.12 35.45 -38.12
N SER A 34 31.28 35.42 -39.15
CA SER A 34 31.06 36.35 -40.27
C SER A 34 29.69 36.13 -40.93
N SER A 35 29.26 37.17 -41.63
CA SER A 35 28.05 37.38 -42.43
C SER A 35 27.75 36.38 -43.56
N SER A 36 26.45 36.11 -43.80
CA SER A 36 25.92 35.86 -45.15
C SER A 36 24.48 36.36 -45.26
N THR A 37 24.30 37.29 -46.19
CA THR A 37 23.09 37.99 -46.61
C THR A 37 22.22 37.13 -47.53
N SER A 38 20.89 37.17 -47.38
CA SER A 38 19.96 37.51 -48.47
C SER A 38 18.48 37.56 -48.02
N PRO A 39 17.64 38.34 -48.72
CA PRO A 39 16.48 39.01 -48.15
C PRO A 39 15.16 38.45 -48.66
N TYR A 40 14.14 38.39 -47.81
CA TYR A 40 12.76 38.68 -48.22
C TYR A 40 12.01 39.19 -47.00
N ASN A 41 11.66 40.48 -47.06
CA ASN A 41 10.86 41.19 -46.09
C ASN A 41 9.38 41.04 -46.51
N THR A 42 8.54 40.56 -45.61
CA THR A 42 7.09 40.80 -45.69
C THR A 42 6.56 41.03 -44.28
N ASP A 43 6.25 42.29 -44.00
CA ASP A 43 5.56 42.74 -42.80
C ASP A 43 4.21 42.03 -42.63
N HIS A 44 4.07 41.27 -41.55
CA HIS A 44 2.77 40.94 -40.98
C HIS A 44 2.85 41.05 -39.46
N ALA A 45 2.27 42.12 -38.92
CA ALA A 45 1.95 42.25 -37.51
C ALA A 45 0.96 41.15 -37.11
N GLN A 46 1.41 40.18 -36.30
CA GLN A 46 0.51 39.26 -35.60
C GLN A 46 0.99 39.03 -34.16
N ASN A 47 0.17 39.55 -33.24
CA ASN A 47 0.12 39.15 -31.83
C ASN A 47 0.13 37.62 -31.72
N SER A 48 1.23 37.03 -31.24
CA SER A 48 1.28 35.62 -30.90
C SER A 48 0.78 35.42 -29.47
N VAL A 49 -0.54 35.34 -29.31
CA VAL A 49 -1.15 34.69 -28.14
C VAL A 49 -1.00 33.18 -28.37
N THR A 50 -0.10 32.54 -27.63
CA THR A 50 0.13 31.10 -27.71
C THR A 50 -1.11 30.36 -27.21
N ALA A 51 -1.91 29.83 -28.12
CA ALA A 51 -3.03 28.94 -27.78
C ALA A 51 -2.47 27.60 -27.25
N PRO A 52 -2.93 27.09 -26.09
CA PRO A 52 -2.46 25.80 -25.59
C PRO A 52 -2.95 24.67 -26.50
N SER A 53 -2.04 23.73 -26.83
CA SER A 53 -2.37 22.55 -27.63
C SER A 53 -3.44 21.68 -26.96
N PRO A 54 -4.38 21.09 -27.73
CA PRO A 54 -5.45 20.22 -27.21
C PRO A 54 -4.97 18.85 -26.68
N TYR A 55 -3.65 18.65 -26.58
CA TYR A 55 -2.99 17.45 -26.05
C TYR A 55 -2.25 17.70 -24.73
N ALA A 56 -2.45 18.84 -24.08
CA ALA A 56 -1.93 19.06 -22.73
C ALA A 56 -2.54 18.03 -21.76
N GLN A 57 -1.77 16.99 -21.45
CA GLN A 57 -2.04 16.08 -20.35
C GLN A 57 -2.17 16.93 -19.07
N PRO A 58 -3.15 16.67 -18.18
CA PRO A 58 -3.17 17.34 -16.89
C PRO A 58 -1.88 16.98 -16.17
N SER A 59 -1.02 17.98 -15.96
CA SER A 59 0.18 17.87 -15.14
C SER A 59 -0.23 17.41 -13.75
N SER A 60 0.03 16.13 -13.47
CA SER A 60 -0.02 15.53 -12.15
C SER A 60 0.84 16.39 -11.23
N THR A 61 0.19 17.07 -10.30
CA THR A 61 0.83 17.98 -9.33
C THR A 61 1.66 17.23 -8.27
N PHE A 62 1.98 15.95 -8.52
CA PHE A 62 2.78 15.07 -7.65
C PHE A 62 4.10 14.62 -8.27
N ASP A 63 4.41 15.03 -9.51
CA ASP A 63 5.67 14.66 -10.15
C ASP A 63 6.76 15.70 -9.84
N ALA A 64 7.53 15.47 -8.76
CA ALA A 64 8.95 15.83 -8.58
C ALA A 64 9.37 16.23 -7.14
N LEU A 65 8.78 15.67 -6.08
CA LEU A 65 9.29 15.89 -4.73
C LEU A 65 9.58 14.58 -4.00
N SER A 66 10.85 14.40 -3.64
CA SER A 66 11.32 13.37 -2.73
C SER A 66 10.70 13.53 -1.33
N PRO A 67 10.53 12.43 -0.58
CA PRO A 67 10.94 11.07 -0.92
C PRO A 67 9.90 10.32 -1.78
N SER A 68 10.39 9.47 -2.69
CA SER A 68 9.54 8.56 -3.46
C SER A 68 8.78 7.60 -2.53
N PRO A 69 7.55 7.18 -2.88
CA PRO A 69 6.77 6.27 -2.05
C PRO A 69 7.53 4.96 -1.77
N ALA A 70 7.61 4.56 -0.51
CA ALA A 70 8.23 3.31 -0.13
C ALA A 70 7.43 2.11 -0.68
N ILE A 71 8.15 1.18 -1.33
CA ILE A 71 7.57 -0.09 -1.78
C ILE A 71 7.77 -1.13 -0.68
N PRO A 72 6.69 -1.64 -0.05
CA PRO A 72 6.83 -2.67 0.97
C PRO A 72 7.37 -3.97 0.34
N SER A 73 8.34 -4.58 1.01
CA SER A 73 8.89 -5.87 0.60
C SER A 73 7.88 -6.99 0.86
N ASN A 74 7.86 -7.98 -0.05
CA ASN A 74 7.12 -9.23 0.10
C ASN A 74 8.01 -10.46 0.29
N THR A 75 9.27 -10.24 0.65
CA THR A 75 10.23 -11.33 0.88
C THR A 75 9.93 -11.99 2.22
N ASP A 76 9.69 -13.30 2.21
CA ASP A 76 9.49 -14.08 3.43
C ASP A 76 10.71 -13.95 4.35
N TYR A 77 10.47 -13.64 5.63
CA TYR A 77 11.52 -13.48 6.63
C TYR A 77 11.09 -14.10 7.95
N PRO A 78 11.54 -15.34 8.26
CA PRO A 78 11.19 -16.01 9.52
C PRO A 78 11.70 -15.27 10.77
N GLY A 79 12.81 -14.55 10.65
CA GLY A 79 13.42 -13.82 11.76
C GLY A 79 13.81 -14.72 12.95
N PRO A 80 14.06 -14.14 14.13
CA PRO A 80 14.56 -14.87 15.31
C PRO A 80 13.51 -15.78 15.97
N HIS A 81 12.22 -15.53 15.73
CA HIS A 81 11.13 -16.31 16.30
C HIS A 81 10.60 -17.39 15.35
N SER A 82 11.23 -17.56 14.18
CA SER A 82 10.76 -18.42 13.09
C SER A 82 9.28 -18.19 12.78
N PHE A 83 8.92 -16.91 12.60
CA PHE A 83 7.58 -16.49 12.23
C PHE A 83 7.18 -17.12 10.90
N ASP A 84 6.04 -17.79 10.90
CA ASP A 84 5.46 -18.43 9.73
C ASP A 84 3.94 -18.31 9.74
N VAL A 85 3.34 -18.41 8.57
CA VAL A 85 1.89 -18.30 8.36
C VAL A 85 1.37 -19.59 7.74
N SER A 86 0.41 -20.21 8.42
CA SER A 86 -0.26 -21.41 7.93
C SER A 86 -1.77 -21.23 7.84
N PHE A 87 -2.40 -22.12 7.08
CA PHE A 87 -3.84 -22.16 6.89
C PHE A 87 -4.32 -23.56 7.26
N GLN A 88 -5.41 -23.65 8.02
CA GLN A 88 -6.03 -24.94 8.27
C GLN A 88 -6.53 -25.55 6.96
N GLN A 89 -6.53 -26.88 6.88
CA GLN A 89 -7.11 -27.56 5.73
C GLN A 89 -8.62 -27.31 5.69
N SER A 90 -9.04 -26.42 4.78
CA SER A 90 -10.44 -26.09 4.55
C SER A 90 -11.18 -27.23 3.86
N SER A 91 -12.49 -27.31 4.07
CA SER A 91 -13.38 -28.18 3.30
C SER A 91 -13.29 -27.91 1.79
N THR A 92 -13.37 -28.96 0.97
CA THR A 92 -13.49 -28.88 -0.49
C THR A 92 -14.95 -28.81 -0.97
N ALA A 93 -15.89 -28.67 -0.05
CA ALA A 93 -17.31 -28.56 -0.38
C ALA A 93 -17.64 -27.30 -1.20
N LYS A 94 -18.68 -27.36 -2.03
CA LYS A 94 -19.16 -26.22 -2.84
C LYS A 94 -19.54 -24.99 -2.00
N SER A 95 -19.92 -25.19 -0.74
CA SER A 95 -20.29 -24.14 0.21
C SER A 95 -19.10 -23.59 1.00
N ALA A 96 -17.87 -24.02 0.71
CA ALA A 96 -16.69 -23.50 1.38
C ALA A 96 -16.59 -21.98 1.20
N THR A 97 -16.53 -21.28 2.32
CA THR A 97 -16.42 -19.81 2.35
C THR A 97 -14.98 -19.35 2.10
N TRP A 98 -14.01 -20.23 2.31
CA TRP A 98 -12.60 -20.02 2.00
C TRP A 98 -11.89 -21.36 1.76
N THR A 99 -10.79 -21.31 1.00
CA THR A 99 -9.88 -22.44 0.81
C THR A 99 -8.47 -21.95 0.49
N TYR A 100 -7.45 -22.71 0.90
CA TYR A 100 -6.05 -22.41 0.64
C TYR A 100 -5.41 -23.47 -0.25
N SER A 101 -4.75 -23.04 -1.32
CA SER A 101 -3.91 -23.89 -2.17
C SER A 101 -2.45 -23.76 -1.75
N THR A 102 -1.90 -24.85 -1.20
CA THR A 102 -0.48 -24.94 -0.84
C THR A 102 0.43 -24.84 -2.06
N GLU A 103 0.03 -25.44 -3.19
CA GLU A 103 0.77 -25.40 -4.45
C GLU A 103 0.90 -23.98 -4.99
N LEU A 104 -0.20 -23.22 -4.98
CA LEU A 104 -0.23 -21.85 -5.49
C LEU A 104 0.17 -20.80 -4.43
N LYS A 105 0.37 -21.23 -3.18
CA LYS A 105 0.47 -20.37 -1.99
C LYS A 105 -0.60 -19.27 -2.00
N LYS A 106 -1.87 -19.68 -2.19
CA LYS A 106 -2.97 -18.75 -2.48
C LYS A 106 -4.24 -19.07 -1.69
N LEU A 107 -4.73 -18.06 -0.99
CA LEU A 107 -6.04 -18.06 -0.33
C LEU A 107 -7.13 -17.63 -1.32
N TYR A 108 -8.22 -18.38 -1.36
CA TYR A 108 -9.47 -18.05 -2.02
C TYR A 108 -10.53 -17.88 -0.95
N CYS A 109 -11.28 -16.79 -0.97
CA CYS A 109 -12.30 -16.49 0.03
C CYS A 109 -13.49 -15.75 -0.58
N GLN A 110 -14.64 -15.92 0.05
CA GLN A 110 -15.83 -15.13 -0.22
C GLN A 110 -15.76 -13.81 0.53
N ILE A 111 -16.37 -12.77 -0.06
CA ILE A 111 -16.50 -11.45 0.59
C ILE A 111 -17.16 -11.56 1.96
N ALA A 112 -16.61 -10.82 2.93
CA ALA A 112 -17.11 -10.69 4.29
C ALA A 112 -17.27 -12.01 5.08
N LYS A 113 -16.68 -13.12 4.59
CA LYS A 113 -16.63 -14.37 5.33
C LYS A 113 -15.34 -14.48 6.13
N THR A 114 -15.45 -15.11 7.29
CA THR A 114 -14.33 -15.36 8.21
C THR A 114 -13.30 -16.27 7.56
N CYS A 115 -12.05 -15.82 7.54
CA CYS A 115 -10.88 -16.51 7.04
C CYS A 115 -9.87 -16.65 8.19
N PRO A 116 -9.84 -17.81 8.87
CA PRO A 116 -8.87 -18.08 9.93
C PRO A 116 -7.46 -18.22 9.34
N ILE A 117 -6.51 -17.44 9.86
CA ILE A 117 -5.09 -17.53 9.50
C ILE A 117 -4.30 -17.86 10.78
N GLN A 118 -3.43 -18.86 10.68
CA GLN A 118 -2.62 -19.31 11.80
C GLN A 118 -1.24 -18.67 11.74
N ILE A 119 -0.82 -18.10 12.85
CA ILE A 119 0.51 -17.55 13.07
C ILE A 119 1.28 -18.59 13.88
N LYS A 120 2.39 -19.08 13.32
CA LYS A 120 3.29 -20.01 13.97
C LYS A 120 4.59 -19.31 14.33
N VAL A 121 5.06 -19.52 15.55
CA VAL A 121 6.37 -19.07 16.03
C VAL A 121 7.01 -20.22 16.80
N MET A 122 8.33 -20.34 16.72
CA MET A 122 9.09 -21.33 17.50
C MET A 122 9.32 -20.86 18.94
N THR A 123 9.51 -19.55 19.13
CA THR A 123 9.66 -18.94 20.45
C THR A 123 8.69 -17.76 20.58
N PRO A 124 8.02 -17.58 21.73
CA PRO A 124 7.14 -16.44 21.93
C PRO A 124 7.90 -15.12 21.75
N PRO A 125 7.33 -14.15 21.01
CA PRO A 125 7.92 -12.83 20.86
C PRO A 125 7.85 -12.02 22.16
N PRO A 126 8.57 -10.89 22.25
CA PRO A 126 8.47 -9.98 23.39
C PRO A 126 7.04 -9.53 23.68
N GLN A 127 6.75 -9.24 24.95
CA GLN A 127 5.46 -8.69 25.34
C GLN A 127 5.21 -7.36 24.62
N GLY A 128 3.98 -7.18 24.12
CA GLY A 128 3.59 -6.01 23.33
C GLY A 128 3.88 -6.12 21.84
N ALA A 129 4.37 -7.26 21.34
CA ALA A 129 4.45 -7.52 19.91
C ALA A 129 3.07 -7.44 19.24
N VAL A 130 3.03 -6.96 18.00
CA VAL A 130 1.81 -6.82 17.21
C VAL A 130 1.96 -7.49 15.86
N ILE A 131 0.88 -8.08 15.36
CA ILE A 131 0.79 -8.65 14.02
C ILE A 131 0.12 -7.61 13.12
N ARG A 132 0.78 -7.24 12.02
CA ARG A 132 0.23 -6.31 11.02
C ARG A 132 -0.16 -7.06 9.76
N ALA A 133 -1.35 -6.77 9.22
CA ALA A 133 -1.79 -7.20 7.90
C ALA A 133 -2.01 -6.00 6.96
N MET A 134 -1.32 -5.98 5.82
CA MET A 134 -1.40 -4.88 4.84
C MET A 134 -1.56 -5.41 3.41
N PRO A 135 -2.64 -5.09 2.68
CA PRO A 135 -2.78 -5.50 1.29
C PRO A 135 -1.95 -4.61 0.35
N VAL A 136 -1.33 -5.23 -0.65
CA VAL A 136 -0.56 -4.53 -1.71
C VAL A 136 -0.85 -5.18 -3.06
N TYR A 137 -0.84 -4.42 -4.15
CA TYR A 137 -0.97 -5.02 -5.47
C TYR A 137 0.25 -5.88 -5.81
N LYS A 138 0.03 -7.02 -6.46
CA LYS A 138 1.08 -8.00 -6.77
C LYS A 138 2.04 -7.51 -7.87
N LYS A 139 1.53 -6.77 -8.86
CA LYS A 139 2.34 -6.31 -9.99
C LYS A 139 3.05 -4.99 -9.64
N ALA A 140 4.30 -4.86 -10.07
CA ALA A 140 5.11 -3.65 -9.85
C ALA A 140 4.45 -2.38 -10.42
N GLU A 141 3.78 -2.47 -11.56
CA GLU A 141 3.05 -1.34 -12.18
C GLU A 141 1.90 -0.79 -11.32
N HIS A 142 1.44 -1.54 -10.32
CA HIS A 142 0.35 -1.15 -9.43
C HIS A 142 0.77 -1.07 -7.97
N VAL A 143 2.00 -1.44 -7.61
CA VAL A 143 2.39 -1.60 -6.21
C VAL A 143 2.38 -0.28 -5.44
N THR A 144 2.60 0.85 -6.13
CA THR A 144 2.48 2.22 -5.58
C THR A 144 1.04 2.63 -5.30
N GLU A 145 0.06 1.99 -5.94
CA GLU A 145 -1.36 2.26 -5.68
C GLU A 145 -1.81 1.66 -4.35
N VAL A 146 -2.68 2.38 -3.65
CA VAL A 146 -3.30 1.91 -2.41
C VAL A 146 -4.41 0.92 -2.73
N VAL A 147 -4.40 -0.24 -2.06
CA VAL A 147 -5.51 -1.19 -2.11
C VAL A 147 -6.59 -0.73 -1.14
N LYS A 148 -7.78 -0.41 -1.66
CA LYS A 148 -8.95 0.00 -0.90
C LYS A 148 -10.22 -0.68 -1.39
N ARG A 149 -11.31 -0.58 -0.62
CA ARG A 149 -12.64 -1.02 -1.07
C ARG A 149 -13.14 -0.15 -2.21
N CYS A 150 -14.04 -0.69 -3.03
CA CYS A 150 -14.69 0.11 -4.07
C CYS A 150 -15.73 1.07 -3.46
N PRO A 151 -16.10 2.16 -4.17
CA PRO A 151 -17.07 3.14 -3.66
C PRO A 151 -18.41 2.51 -3.23
N ASN A 152 -18.90 1.52 -3.98
CA ASN A 152 -20.17 0.86 -3.66
C ASN A 152 -20.13 0.14 -2.30
N HIS A 153 -19.02 -0.52 -1.98
CA HIS A 153 -18.86 -1.24 -0.72
C HIS A 153 -18.49 -0.29 0.42
N GLU A 154 -17.70 0.76 0.14
CA GLU A 154 -17.36 1.79 1.12
C GLU A 154 -18.60 2.56 1.60
N LEU A 155 -19.54 2.88 0.70
CA LEU A 155 -20.77 3.59 1.04
C LEU A 155 -21.89 2.68 1.58
N SER A 156 -21.79 1.36 1.41
CA SER A 156 -22.81 0.41 1.86
C SER A 156 -22.93 0.38 3.38
N ARG A 157 -24.16 0.37 3.92
CA ARG A 157 -24.40 0.22 5.36
C ARG A 157 -24.31 -1.22 5.83
N GLU A 158 -24.61 -2.19 4.95
CA GLU A 158 -24.73 -3.62 5.26
C GLU A 158 -23.52 -4.17 6.02
N PHE A 159 -22.32 -3.71 5.67
CA PHE A 159 -21.09 -4.15 6.30
C PHE A 159 -20.44 -3.09 7.19
N ASN A 160 -20.98 -1.89 7.32
CA ASN A 160 -20.28 -0.79 8.02
C ASN A 160 -20.94 -0.41 9.34
N GLU A 161 -22.23 -0.68 9.50
CA GLU A 161 -22.97 -0.28 10.70
C GLU A 161 -22.46 -1.02 11.96
N GLY A 162 -22.14 -0.26 13.01
CA GLY A 162 -21.66 -0.78 14.28
C GLY A 162 -20.24 -1.37 14.26
N GLN A 163 -19.48 -1.18 13.18
CA GLN A 163 -18.13 -1.73 13.04
C GLN A 163 -17.05 -0.74 13.52
N ILE A 164 -16.02 -1.26 14.20
CA ILE A 164 -14.82 -0.49 14.59
C ILE A 164 -13.96 -0.14 13.36
N ALA A 165 -13.98 -1.03 12.36
CA ALA A 165 -13.17 -0.90 11.15
C ALA A 165 -13.63 0.27 10.26
N PRO A 166 -12.72 1.12 9.77
CA PRO A 166 -13.08 2.17 8.82
C PRO A 166 -13.74 1.59 7.55
N PRO A 167 -14.74 2.27 6.97
CA PRO A 167 -15.41 1.84 5.75
C PRO A 167 -14.49 1.62 4.54
N SER A 168 -13.32 2.26 4.49
CA SER A 168 -12.37 2.16 3.38
C SER A 168 -11.51 0.88 3.41
N HIS A 169 -11.27 0.32 4.61
CA HIS A 169 -10.31 -0.76 4.83
C HIS A 169 -10.79 -2.09 4.23
N LEU A 170 -9.95 -2.66 3.36
CA LEU A 170 -10.23 -3.95 2.72
C LEU A 170 -10.19 -5.11 3.72
N ILE A 171 -9.20 -5.12 4.61
CA ILE A 171 -8.95 -6.18 5.59
C ILE A 171 -9.58 -5.77 6.92
N ARG A 172 -10.34 -6.68 7.53
CA ARG A 172 -10.89 -6.53 8.88
C ARG A 172 -10.53 -7.72 9.75
N VAL A 173 -10.58 -7.49 11.05
CA VAL A 173 -10.38 -8.52 12.07
C VAL A 173 -11.68 -8.74 12.82
N GLU A 174 -12.03 -10.01 12.97
CA GLU A 174 -13.20 -10.49 13.71
C GLU A 174 -12.79 -11.02 15.09
N GLY A 175 -13.62 -10.79 16.11
CA GLY A 175 -13.42 -11.38 17.44
C GLY A 175 -12.29 -10.78 18.28
N ASN A 176 -11.65 -9.68 17.84
CA ASN A 176 -10.62 -8.98 18.61
C ASN A 176 -10.95 -7.48 18.74
N SER A 177 -11.37 -7.06 19.93
CA SER A 177 -11.73 -5.66 20.24
C SER A 177 -10.52 -4.72 20.29
N HIS A 178 -9.30 -5.26 20.33
CA HIS A 178 -8.05 -4.49 20.31
C HIS A 178 -7.48 -4.33 18.89
N ALA A 179 -8.20 -4.75 17.85
CA ALA A 179 -7.80 -4.50 16.48
C ALA A 179 -7.71 -2.99 16.20
N GLN A 180 -6.55 -2.54 15.72
CA GLN A 180 -6.29 -1.15 15.38
C GLN A 180 -6.13 -1.00 13.87
N TYR A 181 -6.86 -0.06 13.28
CA TYR A 181 -6.82 0.23 11.86
C TYR A 181 -6.00 1.48 11.64
N VAL A 182 -4.99 1.40 10.77
CA VAL A 182 -4.04 2.49 10.56
C VAL A 182 -3.87 2.76 9.07
N GLU A 183 -3.84 4.05 8.75
CA GLU A 183 -3.52 4.56 7.43
C GLU A 183 -2.18 5.27 7.50
N ASP A 184 -1.25 4.87 6.65
CA ASP A 184 0.07 5.49 6.56
C ASP A 184 -0.08 6.92 6.00
N PRO A 185 0.38 7.96 6.72
CA PRO A 185 0.12 9.35 6.34
C PRO A 185 0.89 9.81 5.09
N ILE A 186 1.90 9.05 4.64
CA ILE A 186 2.74 9.40 3.49
C ILE A 186 2.24 8.66 2.25
N THR A 187 1.99 7.35 2.38
CA THR A 187 1.66 6.47 1.26
C THR A 187 0.16 6.19 1.13
N GLY A 188 -0.65 6.55 2.14
CA GLY A 188 -2.08 6.23 2.20
C GLY A 188 -2.38 4.74 2.39
N ARG A 189 -1.37 3.89 2.62
CA ARG A 189 -1.57 2.44 2.75
C ARG A 189 -2.35 2.14 4.03
N GLN A 190 -3.38 1.32 3.87
CA GLN A 190 -4.24 0.88 4.95
C GLN A 190 -3.77 -0.48 5.49
N SER A 191 -3.73 -0.62 6.80
CA SER A 191 -3.38 -1.88 7.45
C SER A 191 -4.17 -2.06 8.75
N VAL A 192 -4.22 -3.31 9.21
CA VAL A 192 -4.79 -3.64 10.52
C VAL A 192 -3.70 -4.26 11.40
N LEU A 193 -3.71 -3.89 12.67
CA LEU A 193 -2.81 -4.33 13.72
C LEU A 193 -3.62 -5.09 14.77
N VAL A 194 -3.10 -6.23 15.21
CA VAL A 194 -3.64 -6.97 16.35
C VAL A 194 -2.51 -7.30 17.34
N PRO A 195 -2.74 -7.16 18.65
CA PRO A 195 -1.78 -7.65 19.63
C PRO A 195 -1.52 -9.14 19.43
N TYR A 196 -0.25 -9.56 19.53
CA TYR A 196 0.07 -10.97 19.56
C TYR A 196 -0.44 -11.59 20.87
N GLU A 197 -1.20 -12.67 20.75
CA GLU A 197 -1.62 -13.50 21.87
C GLU A 197 -0.92 -14.86 21.79
N PRO A 198 -0.45 -15.44 22.91
CA PRO A 198 0.14 -16.78 22.91
C PRO A 198 -0.84 -17.84 22.37
N PRO A 199 -0.33 -18.95 21.81
CA PRO A 199 -1.18 -20.06 21.37
C PRO A 199 -2.08 -20.57 22.49
N GLN A 200 -3.29 -21.01 22.12
CA GLN A 200 -4.19 -21.65 23.08
C GLN A 200 -3.58 -22.97 23.57
N VAL A 201 -3.90 -23.35 24.81
CA VAL A 201 -3.42 -24.60 25.42
C VAL A 201 -3.75 -25.79 24.51
N GLY A 202 -2.73 -26.58 24.18
CA GLY A 202 -2.85 -27.72 23.26
C GLY A 202 -2.62 -27.40 21.79
N THR A 203 -2.26 -26.15 21.45
CA THR A 203 -1.90 -25.73 20.08
C THR A 203 -0.52 -25.09 20.03
N GLU A 204 0.09 -25.08 18.83
CA GLU A 204 1.38 -24.44 18.57
C GLU A 204 1.26 -23.15 17.73
N PHE A 205 0.04 -22.63 17.57
CA PHE A 205 -0.25 -21.50 16.70
C PHE A 205 -1.30 -20.57 17.32
N THR A 206 -1.24 -19.31 16.95
CA THR A 206 -2.26 -18.30 17.27
C THR A 206 -3.14 -18.10 16.05
N THR A 207 -4.46 -18.08 16.22
CA THR A 207 -5.38 -17.89 15.10
C THR A 207 -5.90 -16.45 15.08
N VAL A 208 -5.76 -15.77 13.95
CA VAL A 208 -6.37 -14.46 13.70
C VAL A 208 -7.47 -14.62 12.66
N LEU A 209 -8.66 -14.08 12.97
CA LEU A 209 -9.82 -14.18 12.10
C LEU A 209 -9.91 -12.95 11.20
N TYR A 210 -9.66 -13.11 9.91
CA TYR A 210 -9.72 -12.02 8.94
C TYR A 210 -11.01 -12.04 8.12
N ASN A 211 -11.50 -10.87 7.72
CA ASN A 211 -12.54 -10.72 6.71
C ASN A 211 -12.06 -9.80 5.58
N PHE A 212 -12.45 -10.12 4.35
CA PHE A 212 -12.12 -9.32 3.16
C PHE A 212 -13.37 -8.67 2.60
N MET A 213 -13.39 -7.34 2.58
CA MET A 213 -14.63 -6.55 2.47
C MET A 213 -14.91 -6.03 1.06
N CYS A 214 -14.26 -6.60 0.04
CA CYS A 214 -14.49 -6.29 -1.36
C CYS A 214 -14.13 -7.50 -2.23
N ASN A 215 -14.88 -7.72 -3.31
CA ASN A 215 -14.54 -8.73 -4.31
C ASN A 215 -13.38 -8.25 -5.19
N SER A 216 -12.53 -9.18 -5.64
CA SER A 216 -11.45 -8.86 -6.58
C SER A 216 -11.96 -8.25 -7.89
N SER A 217 -13.20 -8.51 -8.29
CA SER A 217 -13.81 -8.02 -9.53
C SER A 217 -14.36 -6.58 -9.45
N CYS A 218 -14.42 -5.97 -8.26
CA CYS A 218 -15.05 -4.66 -8.09
C CYS A 218 -14.27 -3.54 -8.78
N VAL A 219 -14.95 -2.82 -9.68
CA VAL A 219 -14.46 -1.58 -10.28
C VAL A 219 -14.32 -0.50 -9.21
N GLY A 220 -13.25 0.30 -9.26
CA GLY A 220 -12.93 1.31 -8.25
C GLY A 220 -12.33 0.78 -6.94
N GLY A 221 -12.18 -0.54 -6.81
CA GLY A 221 -11.40 -1.20 -5.75
C GLY A 221 -10.22 -1.97 -6.35
N MET A 222 -10.16 -3.28 -6.11
CA MET A 222 -9.13 -4.15 -6.68
C MET A 222 -9.16 -4.21 -8.22
N ASN A 223 -10.34 -4.10 -8.84
CA ASN A 223 -10.51 -4.03 -10.29
C ASN A 223 -9.80 -5.14 -11.09
N ARG A 224 -10.00 -6.40 -10.68
CA ARG A 224 -9.41 -7.63 -11.26
C ARG A 224 -7.88 -7.71 -11.16
N ARG A 225 -7.25 -6.84 -10.37
CA ARG A 225 -5.81 -6.88 -10.11
C ARG A 225 -5.52 -7.74 -8.88
N PRO A 226 -4.62 -8.74 -8.99
CA PRO A 226 -4.26 -9.58 -7.85
C PRO A 226 -3.51 -8.78 -6.79
N ILE A 227 -3.76 -9.11 -5.53
CA ILE A 227 -3.09 -8.53 -4.37
C ILE A 227 -2.26 -9.58 -3.64
N LEU A 228 -1.34 -9.11 -2.80
CA LEU A 228 -0.62 -9.86 -1.78
C LEU A 228 -1.02 -9.30 -0.42
N ILE A 229 -1.08 -10.19 0.57
CA ILE A 229 -1.31 -9.91 1.98
C ILE A 229 -0.25 -10.67 2.75
#